data_AF-R7UK08-F1
#
_entry.id   AF-R7UK08-F1
#
_cell.length_a   1.000
_cell.length_b   1.000
_cell.length_c   1.000
_cell.angle_alpha   90.00
_cell.angle_beta   90.00
_cell.angle_gamma   90.00
#
_symmetry.space_group_name_H-M   'P 1'
#
loop_
_entity.id
_entity.type
_entity.pdbx_description
1 polymer ?
#
loop_
_entity_poly.entity_id
_entity_poly.type
_entity_poly.pdbx_seq_one_letter_code
_entity_poly.pdbx_strand_id
1 'polypeptide(L)'
;MEEQLEEIEALQAIFDTDFQDISRNPVCFMVKLSQPEHNLNGPLNLKLTLPLSYPSVKPSLEIPNRSGVLTPSQHASLLEHLESLAAESVGEVMGYTLVEAAQQWLTEMTPDDKDSTHNTEPETIPDVLKEEIKIPDVKISGGRWDYVIGLVGKPSAGKSTFFNAACIKSNAKVGAHPFTTLDPNIGRAFYAIPCPCADLELRCNAAYGHNFRAERLLPILIKDVAGLVPGACEGKGRGNSRWIYDNIMDKWDNIKKRPAKLVDMFTGYHTSKALIMSVLQRAGVDRTLANLPHWSEDVLHQIVDCFLDTRFPILNVLNKSDHPSAAENITRITQSLNSAVLPLSAKSECFLLELAESGAISYKPGDCDITLTGCPVLNAEQLKSVNDIQQGLFKEYASTNVHKALCEAVSLRPPLYAFPVQDLDNLTSIDKFKGESPGILRDCVSLLPGTTVEELYTTMLHYPTQLAAGDFIRAEATNPKTQQRWILKKDEAICEENRVLKVMTNRKVTPVKAKDSLALNSS
;
A
#
# COMPACT_ATOMS: atom_id res chain seq x y z
N MET A 1 3.59 25.28 -35.25
CA MET A 1 4.81 24.67 -34.65
C MET A 1 4.78 24.76 -33.13
N GLU A 2 4.53 25.93 -32.53
CA GLU A 2 4.44 26.08 -31.07
C GLU A 2 3.27 25.27 -30.49
N GLU A 3 2.06 25.41 -31.04
CA GLU A 3 0.87 24.62 -30.65
C GLU A 3 1.05 23.10 -30.79
N GLN A 4 1.84 22.64 -31.78
CA GLN A 4 2.14 21.22 -31.97
C GLN A 4 3.08 20.70 -30.89
N LEU A 5 4.05 21.51 -30.47
CA LEU A 5 5.01 21.12 -29.43
C LEU A 5 4.34 21.10 -28.05
N GLU A 6 3.48 22.08 -27.77
CA GLU A 6 2.69 22.12 -26.54
C GLU A 6 1.74 20.91 -26.43
N GLU A 7 1.08 20.53 -27.52
CA GLU A 7 0.25 19.33 -27.54
C GLU A 7 1.06 18.05 -27.31
N ILE A 8 2.23 17.91 -27.94
CA ILE A 8 3.09 16.73 -27.73
C ILE A 8 3.57 16.65 -26.29
N GLU A 9 3.97 17.78 -25.70
CA GLU A 9 4.42 17.83 -24.30
C GLU A 9 3.28 17.46 -23.35
N ALA A 10 2.05 17.93 -23.63
CA ALA A 10 0.86 17.53 -22.89
C ALA A 10 0.56 16.03 -23.05
N LEU A 11 0.61 15.48 -24.28
CA LEU A 11 0.39 14.06 -24.54
C LEU A 11 1.48 13.18 -23.92
N GLN A 12 2.74 13.62 -23.92
CA GLN A 12 3.84 12.95 -23.23
C GLN A 12 3.62 12.92 -21.72
N ALA A 13 3.10 14.00 -21.13
CA ALA A 13 2.78 14.05 -19.71
C ALA A 13 1.55 13.18 -19.36
N ILE A 14 0.57 13.08 -20.25
CA ILE A 14 -0.67 12.31 -20.04
C ILE A 14 -0.44 10.81 -20.20
N PHE A 15 0.26 10.40 -21.26
CA PHE A 15 0.43 8.98 -21.61
C PHE A 15 1.78 8.39 -21.17
N ASP A 16 2.70 9.19 -20.66
CA ASP A 16 4.00 8.80 -20.06
C ASP A 16 4.64 7.55 -20.70
N THR A 17 4.54 6.37 -20.06
CA THR A 17 5.14 5.12 -20.54
C THR A 17 4.56 4.56 -21.84
N ASP A 18 3.36 4.98 -22.22
CA ASP A 18 2.64 4.54 -23.42
C ASP A 18 2.89 5.46 -24.64
N PHE A 19 3.63 6.57 -24.48
CA PHE A 19 3.96 7.51 -25.55
C PHE A 19 5.36 7.28 -26.13
N GLN A 20 5.48 7.22 -27.46
CA GLN A 20 6.75 7.08 -28.18
C GLN A 20 6.91 8.13 -29.28
N ASP A 21 7.92 9.00 -29.16
CA ASP A 21 8.33 9.96 -30.20
C ASP A 21 9.09 9.24 -31.33
N ILE A 22 8.69 9.44 -32.60
CA ILE A 22 9.26 8.74 -33.77
C ILE A 22 10.08 9.71 -34.63
N SER A 23 9.52 10.87 -34.93
CA SER A 23 10.17 11.89 -35.77
C SER A 23 9.65 13.27 -35.43
N ARG A 24 10.54 14.26 -35.52
CA ARG A 24 10.21 15.67 -35.25
C ARG A 24 9.95 16.50 -36.50
N ASN A 25 10.19 15.95 -37.70
CA ASN A 25 9.91 16.64 -38.96
C ASN A 25 9.63 15.65 -40.13
N PRO A 26 8.36 15.48 -40.56
CA PRO A 26 7.15 15.96 -39.89
C PRO A 26 6.98 15.29 -38.51
N VAL A 27 6.28 15.97 -37.61
CA VAL A 27 6.03 15.47 -36.26
C VAL A 27 5.23 14.17 -36.34
N CYS A 28 5.77 13.11 -35.75
CA CYS A 28 5.20 11.78 -35.76
C CYS A 28 5.46 11.10 -34.42
N PHE A 29 4.40 10.57 -33.81
CA PHE A 29 4.47 9.86 -32.56
C PHE A 29 3.49 8.68 -32.55
N MET A 30 3.73 7.74 -31.65
CA MET A 30 2.91 6.57 -31.41
C MET A 30 2.44 6.56 -29.97
N VAL A 31 1.16 6.26 -29.78
CA VAL A 31 0.59 6.01 -28.45
C VAL A 31 0.09 4.57 -28.39
N LYS A 32 0.48 3.86 -27.34
CA LYS A 32 -0.01 2.52 -27.07
C LYS A 32 -1.42 2.62 -26.48
N LEU A 33 -2.37 1.89 -27.07
CA LEU A 33 -3.75 1.90 -26.63
C LEU A 33 -3.91 0.91 -25.46
N SER A 34 -4.09 1.43 -24.25
CA SER A 34 -4.26 0.67 -23.01
C SER A 34 -5.66 0.06 -22.95
N GLN A 35 -5.79 -1.19 -22.47
CA GLN A 35 -7.08 -1.89 -22.35
C GLN A 35 -7.34 -2.38 -20.92
N PRO A 36 -8.58 -2.29 -20.42
CA PRO A 36 -9.01 -2.96 -19.22
C PRO A 36 -9.32 -4.43 -19.55
N GLU A 37 -8.47 -5.33 -19.05
CA GLU A 37 -8.65 -6.79 -19.05
C GLU A 37 -8.46 -7.53 -20.39
N HIS A 38 -7.75 -8.66 -20.30
CA HIS A 38 -7.23 -9.47 -21.40
C HIS A 38 -8.29 -9.87 -22.44
N ASN A 39 -8.29 -9.31 -23.66
CA ASN A 39 -8.99 -9.93 -24.80
C ASN A 39 -8.46 -9.62 -26.22
N LEU A 40 -7.33 -8.92 -26.36
CA LEU A 40 -6.62 -8.82 -27.64
C LEU A 40 -5.30 -9.60 -27.60
N ASN A 41 -4.98 -10.33 -28.68
CA ASN A 41 -3.79 -11.19 -28.80
C ASN A 41 -2.45 -10.42 -28.92
N GLY A 42 -2.40 -9.13 -28.56
CA GLY A 42 -1.19 -8.32 -28.57
C GLY A 42 -1.43 -6.82 -28.38
N PRO A 43 -0.36 -6.03 -28.18
CA PRO A 43 -0.45 -4.58 -28.01
C PRO A 43 -0.83 -3.88 -29.33
N LEU A 44 -1.78 -2.95 -29.26
CA LEU A 44 -2.19 -2.11 -30.38
C LEU A 44 -1.66 -0.68 -30.19
N ASN A 45 -1.09 -0.10 -31.24
CA ASN A 45 -0.56 1.26 -31.23
C ASN A 45 -1.32 2.12 -32.24
N LEU A 46 -1.54 3.38 -31.90
CA LEU A 46 -2.05 4.41 -32.81
C LEU A 46 -0.88 5.35 -33.16
N LYS A 47 -0.59 5.48 -34.45
CA LYS A 47 0.42 6.39 -34.97
C LYS A 47 -0.27 7.61 -35.56
N LEU A 48 0.11 8.79 -35.09
CA LEU A 48 -0.32 10.08 -35.63
C LEU A 48 0.86 10.77 -36.29
N THR A 49 0.64 11.33 -37.49
CA THR A 49 1.60 12.23 -38.14
C THR A 49 0.92 13.58 -38.36
N LEU A 50 1.47 14.62 -37.74
CA LEU A 50 0.93 15.97 -37.79
C LEU A 50 1.53 16.73 -39.00
N PRO A 51 0.71 17.28 -39.90
CA PRO A 51 1.21 18.16 -40.96
C PRO A 51 1.70 19.50 -40.36
N LEU A 52 2.58 20.21 -41.08
CA LEU A 52 3.08 21.52 -40.66
C LEU A 52 1.97 22.57 -40.46
N SER A 53 0.81 22.36 -41.09
CA SER A 53 -0.37 23.21 -41.02
C SER A 53 -1.40 22.77 -39.98
N TYR A 54 -1.08 21.80 -39.11
CA TYR A 54 -1.94 21.42 -37.98
C TYR A 54 -1.97 22.55 -36.92
N PRO A 55 -3.15 22.85 -36.32
CA PRO A 55 -4.41 22.10 -36.33
C PRO A 55 -5.38 22.39 -37.49
N SER A 56 -5.03 23.30 -38.41
CA SER A 56 -5.89 23.68 -39.55
C SER A 56 -6.07 22.58 -40.61
N VAL A 57 -5.26 21.52 -40.56
CA VAL A 57 -5.37 20.33 -41.42
C VAL A 57 -5.28 19.09 -40.54
N LYS A 58 -6.19 18.14 -40.76
CA LYS A 58 -6.26 16.89 -39.98
C LYS A 58 -4.96 16.08 -40.04
N PRO A 59 -4.59 15.38 -38.95
CA PRO A 59 -3.42 14.49 -38.95
C PRO A 59 -3.66 13.23 -39.80
N SER A 60 -2.59 12.62 -40.31
CA SER A 60 -2.70 11.30 -40.93
C SER A 60 -2.60 10.22 -39.86
N LEU A 61 -3.57 9.30 -39.86
CA LEU A 61 -3.74 8.26 -38.86
C LEU A 61 -3.31 6.91 -39.42
N GLU A 62 -2.50 6.16 -38.68
CA GLU A 62 -2.11 4.81 -39.02
C GLU A 62 -2.23 3.90 -37.79
N ILE A 63 -2.89 2.74 -37.93
CA ILE A 63 -2.95 1.72 -36.90
C ILE A 63 -2.16 0.50 -37.38
N PRO A 64 -0.88 0.34 -37.02
CA PRO A 64 -0.05 -0.78 -37.45
C PRO A 64 -0.53 -2.12 -36.87
N ASN A 65 -1.35 -2.85 -37.63
CA ASN A 65 -1.90 -4.16 -37.26
C ASN A 65 -0.98 -5.32 -37.71
N ARG A 66 0.29 -5.32 -37.30
CA ARG A 66 1.30 -6.30 -37.77
C ARG A 66 1.13 -7.70 -37.18
N SER A 67 0.39 -7.84 -36.08
CA SER A 67 0.15 -9.09 -35.35
C SER A 67 -1.25 -9.69 -35.55
N GLY A 68 -2.09 -9.08 -36.41
CA GLY A 68 -3.45 -9.57 -36.68
C GLY A 68 -4.39 -9.44 -35.48
N VAL A 69 -4.19 -8.41 -34.66
CA VAL A 69 -4.94 -8.16 -33.42
C VAL A 69 -6.38 -7.74 -33.70
N LEU A 70 -6.59 -6.95 -34.75
CA LEU A 70 -7.92 -6.61 -35.27
C LEU A 70 -8.19 -7.35 -36.57
N THR A 71 -9.44 -7.77 -36.81
CA THR A 71 -9.84 -8.26 -38.14
C THR A 71 -9.79 -7.12 -39.17
N PRO A 72 -9.60 -7.40 -40.47
CA PRO A 72 -9.54 -6.34 -41.49
C PRO A 72 -10.78 -5.43 -41.54
N SER A 73 -11.96 -5.95 -41.20
CA SER A 73 -13.20 -5.18 -41.11
C SER A 73 -13.24 -4.26 -39.89
N GLN A 74 -12.79 -4.75 -38.72
CA GLN A 74 -12.69 -3.94 -37.49
C GLN A 74 -11.64 -2.84 -37.62
N HIS A 75 -10.50 -3.15 -38.25
CA HIS A 75 -9.44 -2.18 -38.53
C HIS A 75 -9.94 -1.04 -39.42
N ALA A 76 -10.66 -1.37 -40.50
CA ALA A 76 -11.25 -0.36 -41.39
C ALA A 76 -12.31 0.50 -40.67
N SER A 77 -13.18 -0.12 -39.85
CA SER A 77 -14.23 0.59 -39.11
C SER A 77 -13.68 1.56 -38.06
N LEU A 78 -12.64 1.16 -37.32
CA LEU A 78 -11.98 2.03 -36.36
C LEU A 78 -11.26 3.20 -37.06
N LEU A 79 -10.57 2.93 -38.16
CA LEU A 79 -9.90 3.98 -38.93
C LEU A 79 -10.90 4.98 -39.50
N GLU A 80 -12.02 4.51 -40.07
CA GLU A 80 -13.10 5.36 -40.59
C GLU A 80 -13.73 6.23 -39.49
N HIS A 81 -13.97 5.65 -38.30
CA HIS A 81 -14.50 6.39 -37.16
C HIS A 81 -13.56 7.54 -36.71
N LEU A 82 -12.27 7.24 -36.58
CA LEU A 82 -11.27 8.24 -36.20
C LEU A 82 -11.05 9.29 -37.29
N GLU A 83 -11.12 8.91 -38.57
CA GLU A 83 -11.03 9.85 -39.68
C GLU A 83 -12.23 10.80 -39.76
N SER A 84 -13.43 10.33 -39.39
CA SER A 84 -14.63 11.18 -39.28
C SER A 84 -14.48 12.19 -38.14
N LEU A 85 -14.06 11.75 -36.96
CA LEU A 85 -13.81 12.63 -35.80
C LEU A 85 -12.71 13.66 -36.11
N ALA A 86 -11.62 13.25 -36.75
CA ALA A 86 -10.55 14.16 -37.17
C ALA A 86 -11.02 15.20 -38.20
N ALA A 87 -12.04 14.89 -39.01
CA ALA A 87 -12.61 15.83 -39.98
C ALA A 87 -13.57 16.84 -39.32
N GLU A 88 -14.26 16.44 -38.25
CA GLU A 88 -15.17 17.31 -37.48
C GLU A 88 -14.43 18.28 -36.56
N SER A 89 -13.25 17.89 -36.07
CA SER A 89 -12.44 18.70 -35.14
C SER A 89 -11.38 19.59 -35.80
N VAL A 90 -11.42 19.78 -37.13
CA VAL A 90 -10.44 20.62 -37.85
C VAL A 90 -10.50 22.07 -37.35
N GLY A 91 -9.34 22.60 -36.96
CA GLY A 91 -9.21 23.94 -36.37
C GLY A 91 -8.96 23.94 -34.86
N GLU A 92 -9.03 22.78 -34.20
CA GLU A 92 -8.69 22.60 -32.79
C GLU A 92 -7.62 21.51 -32.59
N VAL A 93 -6.97 21.54 -31.44
CA VAL A 93 -5.98 20.55 -31.00
C VAL A 93 -6.72 19.26 -30.62
N MET A 94 -6.47 18.15 -31.33
CA MET A 94 -7.34 16.94 -31.33
C MET A 94 -6.61 15.61 -31.01
N GLY A 95 -5.31 15.63 -30.73
CA GLY A 95 -4.49 14.44 -30.49
C GLY A 95 -4.94 13.64 -29.27
N TYR A 96 -5.33 14.29 -28.17
CA TYR A 96 -5.89 13.60 -26.99
C TYR A 96 -7.24 12.95 -27.32
N THR A 97 -8.13 13.72 -27.95
CA THR A 97 -9.48 13.28 -28.34
C THR A 97 -9.43 12.04 -29.23
N LEU A 98 -8.49 11.99 -30.18
CA LEU A 98 -8.32 10.84 -31.07
C LEU A 98 -7.80 9.59 -30.34
N VAL A 99 -6.90 9.75 -29.36
CA VAL A 99 -6.40 8.64 -28.55
C VAL A 99 -7.49 8.12 -27.61
N GLU A 100 -8.24 9.00 -26.97
CA GLU A 100 -9.35 8.63 -26.07
C GLU A 100 -10.50 7.95 -26.82
N ALA A 101 -10.90 8.48 -27.97
CA ALA A 101 -11.90 7.86 -28.84
C ALA A 101 -11.48 6.45 -29.29
N ALA A 102 -10.19 6.25 -29.61
CA ALA A 102 -9.66 4.93 -29.97
C ALA A 102 -9.71 3.95 -28.79
N GLN A 103 -9.38 4.40 -27.57
CA GLN A 103 -9.46 3.57 -26.36
C GLN A 103 -10.91 3.21 -25.99
N GLN A 104 -11.83 4.16 -26.14
CA GLN A 104 -13.25 3.96 -25.88
C GLN A 104 -13.88 2.97 -26.88
N TRP A 105 -13.60 3.14 -28.18
CA TRP A 105 -14.10 2.24 -29.23
C TRP A 105 -13.66 0.79 -29.00
N LEU A 106 -12.42 0.58 -28.53
CA LEU A 106 -11.91 -0.74 -28.20
C LEU A 106 -12.61 -1.38 -26.99
N THR A 107 -13.11 -0.55 -26.06
CA THR A 107 -13.83 -1.02 -24.88
C THR A 107 -15.26 -1.44 -25.25
N GLU A 108 -15.91 -0.67 -26.12
CA GLU A 108 -17.30 -0.90 -26.57
C GLU A 108 -17.45 -2.10 -27.53
N MET A 109 -16.38 -2.52 -28.22
CA MET A 109 -16.37 -3.65 -29.15
C MET A 109 -16.27 -5.05 -28.49
N THR A 110 -16.22 -5.13 -27.15
CA THR A 110 -16.19 -6.42 -26.44
C THR A 110 -17.61 -6.98 -26.27
N PRO A 111 -17.92 -8.21 -26.75
CA PRO A 111 -19.25 -8.77 -26.59
C PRO A 111 -19.45 -9.28 -25.17
N ASP A 112 -20.42 -8.71 -24.45
CA ASP A 112 -21.03 -9.32 -23.28
C ASP A 112 -21.91 -10.52 -23.73
N ASP A 113 -21.43 -11.73 -23.46
CA ASP A 113 -22.28 -12.93 -23.49
C ASP A 113 -23.23 -12.91 -22.28
N LYS A 114 -24.48 -12.44 -22.50
CA LYS A 114 -25.73 -13.16 -22.17
C LYS A 114 -26.99 -12.31 -22.43
N ASP A 115 -27.63 -12.66 -23.54
CA ASP A 115 -29.07 -12.90 -23.75
C ASP A 115 -30.15 -11.93 -23.22
N SER A 116 -30.66 -11.13 -24.17
CA SER A 116 -32.05 -11.05 -24.65
C SER A 116 -33.22 -10.74 -23.70
N THR A 117 -33.90 -9.60 -23.91
CA THR A 117 -35.15 -9.51 -24.71
C THR A 117 -35.81 -8.11 -24.73
N HIS A 118 -36.16 -7.68 -25.95
CA HIS A 118 -37.23 -6.78 -26.42
C HIS A 118 -37.32 -5.28 -26.05
N ASN A 119 -37.13 -4.47 -27.10
CA ASN A 119 -37.63 -3.10 -27.32
C ASN A 119 -39.16 -2.98 -27.13
N THR A 120 -39.63 -1.90 -26.50
CA THR A 120 -40.54 -0.90 -27.12
C THR A 120 -40.65 0.38 -26.27
N GLU A 121 -41.03 1.46 -26.95
CA GLU A 121 -41.03 2.90 -26.63
C GLU A 121 -41.86 3.39 -25.40
N PRO A 122 -41.83 4.71 -25.06
CA PRO A 122 -41.81 5.21 -23.68
C PRO A 122 -43.20 5.61 -23.15
N GLU A 123 -43.51 5.29 -21.90
CA GLU A 123 -44.61 5.91 -21.17
C GLU A 123 -44.30 6.14 -19.68
N THR A 124 -44.42 7.41 -19.30
CA THR A 124 -44.87 7.99 -18.01
C THR A 124 -44.46 7.36 -16.67
N ILE A 125 -43.87 8.23 -15.85
CA ILE A 125 -43.69 8.13 -14.39
C ILE A 125 -44.97 7.61 -13.70
N PRO A 126 -44.84 6.60 -12.80
CA PRO A 126 -45.65 6.60 -11.60
C PRO A 126 -44.77 6.77 -10.35
N ASP A 127 -45.26 7.71 -9.56
CA ASP A 127 -44.89 8.08 -8.22
C ASP A 127 -45.00 6.87 -7.27
N VAL A 128 -43.88 6.39 -6.70
CA VAL A 128 -43.88 5.54 -5.50
C VAL A 128 -42.74 5.95 -4.58
N LEU A 129 -42.99 7.02 -3.82
CA LEU A 129 -42.43 7.16 -2.48
C LEU A 129 -43.00 6.04 -1.58
N LYS A 130 -42.11 5.17 -1.10
CA LYS A 130 -42.09 4.49 0.22
C LYS A 130 -41.58 3.06 0.10
N GLU A 131 -40.26 2.87 0.19
CA GLU A 131 -39.68 1.74 0.92
C GLU A 131 -38.39 2.22 1.60
N GLU A 132 -38.32 2.07 2.93
CA GLU A 132 -37.07 2.23 3.67
C GLU A 132 -36.08 1.16 3.18
N ILE A 133 -35.00 1.61 2.54
CA ILE A 133 -33.91 0.74 2.11
C ILE A 133 -33.24 0.18 3.38
N LYS A 134 -33.54 -1.07 3.74
CA LYS A 134 -32.72 -1.83 4.69
C LYS A 134 -31.40 -2.15 4.00
N ILE A 135 -30.38 -1.34 4.29
CA ILE A 135 -29.00 -1.60 3.87
C ILE A 135 -28.54 -2.86 4.62
N PRO A 136 -28.10 -3.93 3.94
CA PRO A 136 -27.62 -5.14 4.60
C PRO A 136 -26.34 -4.85 5.38
N ASP A 137 -26.10 -5.62 6.46
CA ASP A 137 -24.85 -5.59 7.21
C ASP A 137 -23.66 -5.69 6.25
N VAL A 138 -22.85 -4.63 6.22
CA VAL A 138 -21.71 -4.52 5.30
C VAL A 138 -20.75 -5.65 5.61
N LYS A 139 -20.67 -6.66 4.74
CA LYS A 139 -19.62 -7.67 4.78
C LYS A 139 -18.27 -6.94 4.73
N ILE A 140 -17.52 -7.01 5.82
CA ILE A 140 -16.20 -6.39 5.91
C ILE A 140 -15.29 -7.24 5.05
N SER A 141 -14.91 -6.74 3.87
CA SER A 141 -13.96 -7.43 3.01
C SER A 141 -12.54 -7.04 3.42
N GLY A 142 -11.78 -7.98 3.97
CA GLY A 142 -10.37 -7.82 4.29
C GLY A 142 -9.48 -8.73 3.46
N GLY A 143 -8.18 -8.68 3.70
CA GLY A 143 -7.21 -9.51 2.99
C GLY A 143 -5.85 -9.40 3.62
N ARG A 144 -4.83 -9.97 2.98
CA ARG A 144 -3.46 -9.79 3.41
C ARG A 144 -3.08 -8.32 3.45
N TRP A 145 -2.36 -7.95 4.50
CA TRP A 145 -1.82 -6.61 4.63
C TRP A 145 -0.29 -6.62 4.62
N ASP A 146 0.29 -6.13 3.52
CA ASP A 146 1.68 -5.72 3.50
C ASP A 146 1.79 -4.32 4.11
N TYR A 147 2.14 -4.28 5.40
CA TYR A 147 2.15 -3.04 6.18
C TYR A 147 3.33 -2.14 5.76
N VAL A 148 3.03 -0.92 5.34
CA VAL A 148 4.02 0.06 4.86
C VAL A 148 4.06 1.28 5.78
N ILE A 149 5.25 1.63 6.25
CA ILE A 149 5.54 2.89 6.95
C ILE A 149 6.20 3.85 5.97
N GLY A 150 5.57 5.01 5.74
CA GLY A 150 6.16 6.08 4.95
C GLY A 150 7.01 7.00 5.83
N LEU A 151 8.28 7.22 5.46
CA LEU A 151 9.14 8.22 6.10
C LEU A 151 8.98 9.56 5.41
N VAL A 152 8.63 10.58 6.18
CA VAL A 152 8.40 11.95 5.69
C VAL A 152 9.19 12.92 6.54
N GLY A 153 9.72 13.98 5.93
CA GLY A 153 10.47 15.00 6.65
C GLY A 153 11.36 15.85 5.75
N LYS A 154 11.83 16.98 6.29
CA LYS A 154 12.69 17.92 5.56
C LYS A 154 14.02 17.28 5.13
N PRO A 155 14.68 17.81 4.09
CA PRO A 155 16.08 17.48 3.80
C PRO A 155 16.94 17.64 5.07
N SER A 156 17.92 16.76 5.26
CA SER A 156 18.86 16.79 6.40
C SER A 156 18.30 16.56 7.81
N ALA A 157 17.00 16.22 7.93
CA ALA A 157 16.40 15.77 9.20
C ALA A 157 16.90 14.37 9.65
N GLY A 158 17.59 13.64 8.77
CA GLY A 158 18.13 12.30 9.03
C GLY A 158 17.22 11.15 8.62
N LYS A 159 16.33 11.36 7.63
CA LYS A 159 15.44 10.31 7.08
C LYS A 159 16.20 9.10 6.56
N SER A 160 17.19 9.31 5.70
CA SER A 160 18.00 8.23 5.12
C SER A 160 18.84 7.51 6.20
N THR A 161 19.28 8.23 7.23
CA THR A 161 19.94 7.63 8.40
C THR A 161 18.97 6.74 9.17
N PHE A 162 17.75 7.20 9.43
CA PHE A 162 16.71 6.37 10.06
C PHE A 162 16.37 5.15 9.21
N PHE A 163 16.23 5.33 7.89
CA PHE A 163 15.98 4.23 6.96
C PHE A 163 17.07 3.15 7.06
N ASN A 164 18.35 3.54 7.05
CA ASN A 164 19.47 2.62 7.19
C ASN A 164 19.55 1.96 8.57
N ALA A 165 19.16 2.68 9.64
CA ALA A 165 19.13 2.14 11.00
C ALA A 165 17.99 1.14 11.21
N ALA A 166 16.84 1.39 10.59
CA ALA A 166 15.62 0.61 10.79
C ALA A 166 15.54 -0.64 9.89
N CYS A 167 16.06 -0.54 8.66
CA CYS A 167 15.99 -1.61 7.68
C CYS A 167 17.11 -2.64 7.90
N ILE A 168 16.80 -3.92 7.66
CA ILE A 168 17.86 -4.91 7.50
C ILE A 168 18.67 -4.52 6.26
N LYS A 169 20.00 -4.55 6.38
CA LYS A 169 20.91 -4.50 5.24
C LYS A 169 20.78 -5.77 4.40
N SER A 170 19.67 -5.92 3.68
CA SER A 170 19.66 -6.77 2.49
C SER A 170 20.62 -6.14 1.48
N ASN A 171 21.30 -6.94 0.66
CA ASN A 171 22.10 -6.50 -0.49
C ASN A 171 21.25 -5.81 -1.59
N ALA A 172 20.39 -4.87 -1.21
CA ALA A 172 19.69 -3.97 -2.09
C ALA A 172 20.72 -3.01 -2.67
N LYS A 173 20.93 -3.12 -3.98
CA LYS A 173 21.92 -2.37 -4.75
C LYS A 173 21.82 -0.87 -4.45
N VAL A 174 22.76 -0.35 -3.65
CA VAL A 174 23.06 1.07 -3.60
C VAL A 174 23.86 1.39 -4.86
N GLY A 175 23.15 1.61 -5.96
CA GLY A 175 23.73 2.20 -7.16
C GLY A 175 23.80 3.71 -6.96
N ALA A 176 25.00 4.24 -6.72
CA ALA A 176 25.23 5.67 -6.82
C ALA A 176 25.21 6.06 -8.31
N HIS A 177 24.05 6.52 -8.81
CA HIS A 177 24.00 7.26 -10.06
C HIS A 177 23.40 8.65 -9.81
N PRO A 178 24.17 9.72 -10.05
CA PRO A 178 23.67 11.08 -9.91
C PRO A 178 22.83 11.43 -11.15
N PHE A 179 21.68 12.04 -10.89
CA PHE A 179 20.72 12.57 -11.88
C PHE A 179 19.93 11.53 -12.69
N THR A 180 18.83 11.01 -12.13
CA THR A 180 17.48 10.84 -12.76
C THR A 180 16.64 9.83 -11.97
N THR A 181 15.34 10.13 -11.85
CA THR A 181 14.23 9.26 -11.39
C THR A 181 14.46 8.47 -10.09
N LEU A 182 14.21 9.14 -8.94
CA LEU A 182 14.25 8.52 -7.61
C LEU A 182 13.00 7.66 -7.38
N ASP A 183 13.04 6.40 -7.79
CA ASP A 183 12.15 5.41 -7.18
C ASP A 183 12.33 5.48 -5.65
N PRO A 184 11.23 5.57 -4.87
CA PRO A 184 11.33 5.69 -3.43
C PRO A 184 12.06 4.48 -2.86
N ASN A 185 13.06 4.69 -2.00
CA ASN A 185 13.78 3.59 -1.37
C ASN A 185 12.78 2.77 -0.53
N ILE A 186 12.60 1.49 -0.88
CA ILE A 186 11.80 0.54 -0.11
C ILE A 186 12.76 -0.40 0.61
N GLY A 187 12.61 -0.50 1.92
CA GLY A 187 13.40 -1.36 2.77
C GLY A 187 12.52 -2.25 3.64
N ARG A 188 13.06 -3.37 4.10
CA ARG A 188 12.37 -4.29 5.01
C ARG A 188 12.88 -4.08 6.41
N ALA A 189 11.97 -3.85 7.34
CA ALA A 189 12.26 -3.72 8.76
C ALA A 189 11.42 -4.72 9.58
N PHE A 190 11.69 -4.77 10.88
CA PHE A 190 10.98 -5.64 11.81
C PHE A 190 10.52 -4.85 13.03
N TYR A 191 9.32 -5.18 13.50
CA TYR A 191 8.76 -4.68 14.75
C TYR A 191 8.33 -5.86 15.61
N ALA A 192 8.22 -5.63 16.91
CA ALA A 192 7.88 -6.65 17.88
C ALA A 192 6.38 -6.64 18.21
N ILE A 193 5.80 -7.85 18.35
CA ILE A 193 4.47 -8.06 18.89
C ILE A 193 4.49 -9.10 20.02
N PRO A 194 3.54 -9.05 20.97
CA PRO A 194 3.39 -10.11 21.96
C PRO A 194 3.18 -11.47 21.28
N CYS A 195 4.00 -12.47 21.64
CA CYS A 195 3.83 -13.82 21.12
C CYS A 195 2.54 -14.45 21.67
N PRO A 196 1.74 -15.16 20.85
CA PRO A 196 0.66 -16.00 21.39
C PRO A 196 1.16 -17.06 22.39
N CYS A 197 2.44 -17.42 22.29
CA CYS A 197 3.16 -18.35 23.16
C CYS A 197 3.71 -17.74 24.45
N ALA A 198 3.60 -16.42 24.66
CA ALA A 198 4.28 -15.74 25.76
C ALA A 198 3.90 -16.30 27.14
N ASP A 199 2.63 -16.68 27.30
CA ASP A 199 2.06 -17.23 28.54
C ASP A 199 2.08 -18.77 28.56
N LEU A 200 2.67 -19.42 27.56
CA LEU A 200 2.75 -20.87 27.45
C LEU A 200 4.13 -21.38 27.91
N GLU A 201 4.17 -22.61 28.44
CA GLU A 201 5.44 -23.31 28.72
C GLU A 201 6.20 -23.64 27.43
N LEU A 202 5.45 -23.91 26.34
CA LEU A 202 5.97 -24.19 25.01
C LEU A 202 6.47 -22.90 24.33
N ARG A 203 7.75 -22.86 23.97
CA ARG A 203 8.35 -21.76 23.19
C ARG A 203 8.12 -21.99 21.70
N CYS A 204 7.66 -20.95 21.01
CA CYS A 204 7.43 -21.03 19.57
C CYS A 204 8.72 -20.91 18.75
N ASN A 205 8.67 -21.36 17.50
CA ASN A 205 9.74 -21.22 16.51
C ASN A 205 9.36 -20.14 15.49
N ALA A 206 9.16 -18.89 15.93
CA ALA A 206 8.73 -17.81 15.04
C ALA A 206 9.66 -17.67 13.83
N ALA A 207 9.10 -17.58 12.62
CA ALA A 207 9.85 -17.54 11.35
C ALA A 207 10.91 -16.42 11.28
N TYR A 208 10.64 -15.28 11.92
CA TYR A 208 11.54 -14.12 11.96
C TYR A 208 12.19 -13.90 13.34
N GLY A 209 12.06 -14.89 14.22
CA GLY A 209 12.64 -14.87 15.55
C GLY A 209 11.92 -13.97 16.55
N HIS A 210 12.63 -13.67 17.63
CA HIS A 210 12.17 -12.87 18.76
C HIS A 210 13.16 -11.75 19.08
N ASN A 211 12.66 -10.66 19.66
CA ASN A 211 13.49 -9.60 20.23
C ASN A 211 14.04 -10.01 21.62
N PHE A 212 14.79 -9.11 22.26
CA PHE A 212 15.36 -9.34 23.60
C PHE A 212 14.33 -9.52 24.72
N ARG A 213 13.09 -9.03 24.52
CA ARG A 213 11.96 -9.20 25.44
C ARG A 213 11.17 -10.48 25.19
N ALA A 214 11.69 -11.38 24.35
CA ALA A 214 11.00 -12.59 23.87
C ALA A 214 9.69 -12.31 23.09
N GLU A 215 9.50 -11.09 22.62
CA GLU A 215 8.40 -10.72 21.74
C GLU A 215 8.70 -11.15 20.31
N ARG A 216 7.68 -11.53 19.56
CA ARG A 216 7.82 -12.06 18.20
C ARG A 216 8.08 -10.93 17.22
N LEU A 217 9.05 -11.09 16.32
CA LEU A 217 9.32 -10.14 15.26
C LEU A 217 8.47 -10.42 14.02
N LEU A 218 7.93 -9.36 13.42
CA LEU A 218 7.19 -9.42 12.17
C LEU A 218 7.74 -8.40 11.15
N PRO A 219 7.75 -8.75 9.85
CA PRO A 219 8.28 -7.88 8.82
C PRO A 219 7.30 -6.77 8.48
N ILE A 220 7.85 -5.60 8.22
CA ILE A 220 7.16 -4.42 7.68
C ILE A 220 7.99 -3.82 6.55
N LEU A 221 7.34 -3.07 5.68
CA LEU A 221 7.99 -2.30 4.65
C LEU A 221 8.15 -0.85 5.12
N ILE A 222 9.32 -0.28 4.88
CA ILE A 222 9.60 1.13 5.09
C ILE A 222 9.82 1.75 3.72
N LYS A 223 9.15 2.85 3.44
CA LYS A 223 9.26 3.60 2.19
C LYS A 223 9.78 5.00 2.49
N ASP A 224 10.94 5.37 1.96
CA ASP A 224 11.44 6.74 2.01
C ASP A 224 10.69 7.58 0.97
N VAL A 225 9.78 8.42 1.44
CA VAL A 225 8.99 9.29 0.56
C VAL A 225 9.79 10.55 0.31
N ALA A 226 10.27 10.71 -0.93
CA ALA A 226 11.01 11.89 -1.33
C ALA A 226 10.15 13.16 -1.14
N GLY A 227 10.70 14.13 -0.40
CA GLY A 227 10.33 15.55 -0.37
C GLY A 227 8.86 15.91 -0.20
N LEU A 228 8.51 16.52 0.95
CA LEU A 228 7.36 17.42 0.99
C LEU A 228 7.62 18.59 0.03
N VAL A 229 6.65 18.90 -0.84
CA VAL A 229 6.72 20.00 -1.81
C VAL A 229 7.04 21.32 -1.09
N PRO A 230 7.97 22.15 -1.61
CA PRO A 230 8.22 23.48 -1.08
C PRO A 230 6.92 24.29 -0.98
N GLY A 231 6.63 24.88 0.19
CA GLY A 231 5.37 25.62 0.46
C GLY A 231 4.37 24.92 1.40
N ALA A 232 4.58 23.65 1.74
CA ALA A 232 3.72 22.91 2.70
C ALA A 232 3.71 23.51 4.13
N CYS A 233 4.70 24.34 4.49
CA CYS A 233 4.87 24.92 5.83
C CYS A 233 4.25 26.34 6.00
N GLU A 234 3.75 26.97 4.93
CA GLU A 234 3.23 28.35 4.94
C GLU A 234 1.72 28.42 5.25
N GLY A 235 1.17 27.44 5.98
CA GLY A 235 -0.27 27.36 6.25
C GLY A 235 -1.12 26.81 5.11
N LYS A 236 -0.53 26.54 3.93
CA LYS A 236 -1.11 25.69 2.86
C LYS A 236 -0.99 24.18 3.16
N GLY A 237 -0.67 23.81 4.41
CA GLY A 237 -0.42 22.44 4.88
C GLY A 237 -1.61 21.48 4.81
N ARG A 238 -2.76 21.94 4.33
CA ARG A 238 -3.85 21.07 3.91
C ARG A 238 -3.59 20.39 2.56
N GLY A 239 -2.44 20.50 1.90
CA GLY A 239 -2.20 19.94 0.54
C GLY A 239 -2.99 18.66 0.19
N ASN A 240 -2.85 17.58 0.97
CA ASN A 240 -3.61 16.35 0.75
C ASN A 240 -5.10 16.46 1.14
N SER A 241 -5.43 17.09 2.27
CA SER A 241 -6.83 17.31 2.71
C SER A 241 -7.60 18.17 1.71
N ARG A 242 -6.99 19.29 1.30
CA ARG A 242 -7.47 20.21 0.28
C ARG A 242 -7.58 19.53 -1.08
N TRP A 243 -6.59 18.75 -1.50
CA TRP A 243 -6.67 18.05 -2.77
C TRP A 243 -7.77 16.99 -2.79
N ILE A 244 -7.94 16.20 -1.72
CA ILE A 244 -9.07 15.26 -1.59
C ILE A 244 -10.40 16.02 -1.58
N TYR A 245 -10.48 17.11 -0.83
CA TYR A 245 -11.65 17.97 -0.76
C TYR A 245 -12.01 18.53 -2.14
N ASP A 246 -11.06 19.12 -2.86
CA ASP A 246 -11.27 19.71 -4.18
C ASP A 246 -11.72 18.63 -5.19
N ASN A 247 -11.13 17.42 -5.17
CA ASN A 247 -11.58 16.30 -6.00
C ASN A 247 -13.05 15.89 -5.71
N ILE A 248 -13.46 15.90 -4.44
CA ILE A 248 -14.86 15.65 -4.06
C ILE A 248 -15.76 16.79 -4.54
N MET A 249 -15.32 18.03 -4.41
CA MET A 249 -16.07 19.22 -4.80
C MET A 249 -16.28 19.30 -6.31
N ASP A 250 -15.27 18.94 -7.12
CA ASP A 250 -15.37 18.88 -8.58
C ASP A 250 -16.48 17.93 -9.06
N LYS A 251 -16.82 16.92 -8.24
CA LYS A 251 -17.84 15.91 -8.54
C LYS A 251 -19.10 16.07 -7.69
N TRP A 252 -19.22 17.14 -6.93
CA TRP A 252 -20.23 17.30 -5.88
C TRP A 252 -21.67 17.19 -6.39
N ASP A 253 -21.98 17.79 -7.54
CA ASP A 253 -23.33 17.73 -8.13
C ASP A 253 -23.74 16.31 -8.52
N ASN A 254 -22.78 15.49 -8.95
CA ASN A 254 -23.01 14.08 -9.25
C ASN A 254 -23.16 13.25 -7.97
N ILE A 255 -22.46 13.61 -6.90
CA ILE A 255 -22.54 12.97 -5.58
C ILE A 255 -23.89 13.27 -4.93
N LYS A 256 -24.41 14.50 -5.03
CA LYS A 256 -25.77 14.85 -4.56
C LYS A 256 -26.85 13.99 -5.20
N LYS A 257 -26.72 13.71 -6.51
CA LYS A 257 -27.65 12.86 -7.25
C LYS A 257 -27.50 11.38 -6.90
N ARG A 258 -26.30 10.92 -6.54
CA ARG A 258 -25.99 9.52 -6.20
C ARG A 258 -25.02 9.46 -5.00
N PRO A 259 -25.52 9.46 -3.75
CA PRO A 259 -24.68 9.51 -2.55
C PRO A 259 -23.65 8.39 -2.41
N ALA A 260 -23.93 7.21 -2.96
CA ALA A 260 -22.99 6.07 -2.97
C ALA A 260 -21.64 6.42 -3.63
N LYS A 261 -21.62 7.34 -4.60
CA LYS A 261 -20.39 7.78 -5.28
C LYS A 261 -19.37 8.39 -4.31
N LEU A 262 -19.81 9.01 -3.21
CA LEU A 262 -18.90 9.57 -2.21
C LEU A 262 -18.03 8.45 -1.60
N VAL A 263 -18.64 7.33 -1.24
CA VAL A 263 -17.93 6.17 -0.68
C VAL A 263 -17.00 5.57 -1.73
N ASP A 264 -17.48 5.44 -2.97
CA ASP A 264 -16.67 4.88 -4.06
C ASP A 264 -15.46 5.76 -4.40
N MET A 265 -15.54 7.09 -4.25
CA MET A 265 -14.38 7.96 -4.43
C MET A 265 -13.22 7.62 -3.47
N PHE A 266 -13.54 7.32 -2.21
CA PHE A 266 -12.51 6.93 -1.24
C PHE A 266 -11.93 5.53 -1.52
N THR A 267 -12.63 4.67 -2.27
CA THR A 267 -12.06 3.38 -2.69
C THR A 267 -10.88 3.54 -3.64
N GLY A 268 -10.84 4.62 -4.44
CA GLY A 268 -9.68 4.99 -5.27
C GLY A 268 -8.40 5.24 -4.45
N TYR A 269 -8.53 5.52 -3.15
CA TYR A 269 -7.40 5.62 -2.21
C TYR A 269 -7.07 4.29 -1.54
N HIS A 270 -7.42 3.16 -2.17
CA HIS A 270 -7.17 1.80 -1.68
C HIS A 270 -7.71 1.60 -0.25
N THR A 271 -8.94 2.05 -0.02
CA THR A 271 -9.59 2.00 1.29
C THR A 271 -10.86 1.16 1.21
N SER A 272 -11.05 0.26 2.18
CA SER A 272 -12.25 -0.57 2.25
C SER A 272 -13.48 0.26 2.62
N LYS A 273 -14.65 -0.15 2.12
CA LYS A 273 -15.93 0.48 2.44
C LYS A 273 -16.18 0.51 3.96
N ALA A 274 -15.79 -0.56 4.67
CA ALA A 274 -15.90 -0.62 6.13
C ALA A 274 -15.12 0.50 6.85
N LEU A 275 -13.90 0.82 6.40
CA LEU A 275 -13.13 1.91 6.98
C LEU A 275 -13.81 3.26 6.71
N ILE A 276 -14.29 3.48 5.49
CA ILE A 276 -14.99 4.73 5.13
C ILE A 276 -16.25 4.91 5.98
N MET A 277 -17.03 3.85 6.18
CA MET A 277 -18.20 3.90 7.07
C MET A 277 -17.82 4.22 8.51
N SER A 278 -16.70 3.69 9.01
CA SER A 278 -16.19 4.04 10.35
C SER A 278 -15.75 5.51 10.44
N VAL A 279 -15.17 6.06 9.37
CA VAL A 279 -14.77 7.47 9.27
C VAL A 279 -16.00 8.37 9.29
N LEU A 280 -17.03 8.05 8.50
CA LEU A 280 -18.29 8.80 8.47
C LEU A 280 -18.95 8.82 9.85
N GLN A 281 -19.01 7.66 10.51
CA GLN A 281 -19.54 7.56 11.87
C GLN A 281 -18.71 8.39 12.86
N ARG A 282 -17.38 8.37 12.77
CA ARG A 282 -16.49 9.17 13.63
C ARG A 282 -16.62 10.67 13.37
N ALA A 283 -16.91 11.06 12.13
CA ALA A 283 -17.21 12.44 11.76
C ALA A 283 -18.62 12.90 12.23
N GLY A 284 -19.41 12.01 12.83
CA GLY A 284 -20.77 12.32 13.31
C GLY A 284 -21.82 12.34 12.19
N VAL A 285 -21.51 11.72 11.06
CA VAL A 285 -22.37 11.71 9.86
C VAL A 285 -23.14 10.40 9.79
N ASP A 286 -24.43 10.48 9.45
CA ASP A 286 -25.27 9.30 9.29
C ASP A 286 -24.81 8.42 8.11
N ARG A 287 -24.83 7.11 8.33
CA ARG A 287 -24.44 6.06 7.39
C ARG A 287 -25.30 6.04 6.13
N THR A 288 -26.54 6.51 6.23
CA THR A 288 -27.47 6.57 5.09
C THR A 288 -27.18 7.71 4.12
N LEU A 289 -26.32 8.66 4.52
CA LEU A 289 -26.03 9.88 3.76
C LEU A 289 -27.29 10.69 3.38
N ALA A 290 -28.42 10.49 4.07
CA ALA A 290 -29.71 11.06 3.69
C ALA A 290 -29.71 12.61 3.65
N ASN A 291 -28.86 13.24 4.48
CA ASN A 291 -28.75 14.70 4.57
C ASN A 291 -27.66 15.31 3.68
N LEU A 292 -27.04 14.53 2.79
CA LEU A 292 -25.91 14.98 1.95
C LEU A 292 -26.15 16.30 1.20
N PRO A 293 -27.35 16.58 0.63
CA PRO A 293 -27.60 17.85 -0.06
C PRO A 293 -27.48 19.11 0.82
N HIS A 294 -27.58 18.96 2.14
CA HIS A 294 -27.56 20.05 3.12
C HIS A 294 -26.22 20.18 3.86
N TRP A 295 -25.21 19.40 3.48
CA TRP A 295 -23.91 19.47 4.13
C TRP A 295 -23.23 20.81 3.84
N SER A 296 -22.67 21.42 4.88
CA SER A 296 -21.77 22.57 4.74
C SER A 296 -20.37 22.10 4.32
N GLU A 297 -19.57 23.03 3.80
CA GLU A 297 -18.15 22.77 3.48
C GLU A 297 -17.37 22.26 4.69
N ASP A 298 -17.71 22.75 5.90
CA ASP A 298 -17.07 22.35 7.16
C ASP A 298 -17.28 20.86 7.46
N VAL A 299 -18.46 20.31 7.18
CA VAL A 299 -18.75 18.88 7.37
C VAL A 299 -17.87 18.05 6.44
N LEU A 300 -17.70 18.48 5.18
CA LEU A 300 -16.86 17.77 4.24
C LEU A 300 -15.37 17.85 4.63
N HIS A 301 -14.90 19.03 5.07
CA HIS A 301 -13.56 19.16 5.64
C HIS A 301 -13.34 18.24 6.84
N GLN A 302 -14.32 18.15 7.75
CA GLN A 302 -14.24 17.25 8.90
C GLN A 302 -14.17 15.77 8.47
N ILE A 303 -14.92 15.35 7.46
CA ILE A 303 -14.85 13.99 6.93
C ILE A 303 -13.48 13.70 6.33
N VAL A 304 -12.94 14.63 5.54
CA VAL A 304 -11.62 14.46 4.90
C VAL A 304 -10.51 14.44 5.94
N ASP A 305 -10.56 15.32 6.95
CA ASP A 305 -9.59 15.32 8.05
C ASP A 305 -9.70 14.02 8.87
N CYS A 306 -10.92 13.57 9.21
CA CYS A 306 -11.13 12.28 9.87
C CYS A 306 -10.65 11.09 9.03
N PHE A 307 -10.82 11.15 7.70
CA PHE A 307 -10.33 10.15 6.77
C PHE A 307 -8.81 10.06 6.81
N LEU A 308 -8.12 11.20 6.69
CA LEU A 308 -6.66 11.25 6.74
C LEU A 308 -6.12 10.76 8.08
N ASP A 309 -6.69 11.22 9.19
CA ASP A 309 -6.27 10.81 10.54
C ASP A 309 -6.45 9.30 10.77
N THR A 310 -7.50 8.71 10.19
CA THR A 310 -7.79 7.27 10.33
C THR A 310 -6.96 6.42 9.37
N ARG A 311 -6.76 6.90 8.14
CA ARG A 311 -6.08 6.15 7.07
C ARG A 311 -4.57 6.26 7.15
N PHE A 312 -4.06 7.42 7.54
CA PHE A 312 -2.65 7.80 7.56
C PHE A 312 -2.29 8.43 8.92
N PRO A 313 -2.37 7.68 10.03
CA PRO A 313 -1.94 8.21 11.31
C PRO A 313 -0.44 8.51 11.29
N ILE A 314 -0.06 9.64 11.87
CA ILE A 314 1.31 10.18 11.84
C ILE A 314 1.94 10.06 13.22
N LEU A 315 3.09 9.38 13.30
CA LEU A 315 3.95 9.42 14.48
C LEU A 315 5.00 10.52 14.31
N ASN A 316 5.05 11.46 15.25
CA ASN A 316 6.07 12.51 15.24
C ASN A 316 7.33 12.01 15.93
N VAL A 317 8.44 11.99 15.19
CA VAL A 317 9.72 11.47 15.66
C VAL A 317 10.75 12.59 15.69
N LEU A 318 11.41 12.76 16.85
CA LEU A 318 12.44 13.77 17.06
C LEU A 318 13.83 13.12 16.99
N ASN A 319 14.38 13.06 15.79
CA ASN A 319 15.72 12.52 15.55
C ASN A 319 16.82 13.46 16.09
N LYS A 320 18.02 12.91 16.31
CA LYS A 320 19.21 13.58 16.86
C LYS A 320 19.12 13.87 18.37
N SER A 321 18.47 12.98 19.12
CA SER A 321 18.40 13.06 20.58
C SER A 321 19.76 12.91 21.28
N ASP A 322 20.80 12.47 20.56
CA ASP A 322 22.18 12.40 21.02
C ASP A 322 22.87 13.77 21.18
N HIS A 323 22.30 14.84 20.62
CA HIS A 323 22.91 16.15 20.69
C HIS A 323 22.73 16.78 22.09
N PRO A 324 23.74 17.48 22.66
CA PRO A 324 23.63 18.10 23.99
C PRO A 324 22.48 19.10 24.14
N SER A 325 22.10 19.79 23.06
CA SER A 325 20.96 20.72 23.05
C SER A 325 19.61 20.05 22.75
N ALA A 326 19.56 18.72 22.66
CA ALA A 326 18.33 18.01 22.33
C ALA A 326 17.27 18.11 23.43
N ALA A 327 17.66 18.00 24.71
CA ALA A 327 16.71 17.98 25.83
C ALA A 327 15.79 19.22 25.88
N GLU A 328 16.36 20.42 25.72
CA GLU A 328 15.61 21.67 25.69
C GLU A 328 14.67 21.73 24.47
N ASN A 329 15.16 21.33 23.30
CA ASN A 329 14.37 21.33 22.07
C ASN A 329 13.23 20.31 22.09
N ILE A 330 13.47 19.11 22.63
CA ILE A 330 12.45 18.07 22.81
C ILE A 330 11.35 18.60 23.71
N THR A 331 11.71 19.21 24.85
CA THR A 331 10.74 19.79 25.79
C THR A 331 9.89 20.88 25.12
N ARG A 332 10.54 21.82 24.43
CA ARG A 332 9.86 22.92 23.71
C ARG A 332 8.90 22.39 22.64
N ILE A 333 9.34 21.41 21.84
CA ILE A 333 8.52 20.85 20.77
C ILE A 333 7.34 20.06 21.34
N THR A 334 7.58 19.26 22.38
CA THR A 334 6.55 18.49 23.08
C THR A 334 5.46 19.39 23.67
N GLN A 335 5.82 20.57 24.18
CA GLN A 335 4.84 21.55 24.69
C GLN A 335 4.06 22.25 23.58
N SER A 336 4.67 22.42 22.39
CA SER A 336 4.03 23.10 21.26
C SER A 336 3.11 22.19 20.43
N LEU A 337 3.34 20.88 20.46
CA LEU A 337 2.57 19.90 19.70
C LEU A 337 1.57 19.21 20.62
N ASN A 338 0.30 19.17 20.21
CA ASN A 338 -0.76 18.43 20.92
C ASN A 338 -0.73 16.91 20.68
N SER A 339 0.29 16.40 20.00
CA SER A 339 0.41 15.00 19.60
C SER A 339 1.62 14.35 20.28
N ALA A 340 1.55 13.03 20.49
CA ALA A 340 2.67 12.27 21.02
C ALA A 340 3.92 12.43 20.13
N VAL A 341 5.07 12.66 20.77
CA VAL A 341 6.38 12.77 20.13
C VAL A 341 7.32 11.73 20.71
N LEU A 342 8.16 11.14 19.86
CA LEU A 342 9.16 10.15 20.26
C LEU A 342 10.58 10.64 19.92
N PRO A 343 11.43 10.95 20.91
CA PRO A 343 12.83 11.26 20.68
C PRO A 343 13.63 10.00 20.33
N LEU A 344 14.53 10.09 19.35
CA LEU A 344 15.43 9.00 18.98
C LEU A 344 16.77 9.48 18.40
N SER A 345 17.73 8.56 18.31
CA SER A 345 18.99 8.79 17.61
C SER A 345 19.27 7.70 16.57
N ALA A 346 18.97 8.02 15.31
CA ALA A 346 19.28 7.12 14.19
C ALA A 346 20.78 6.96 13.95
N LYS A 347 21.59 7.99 14.25
CA LYS A 347 23.04 7.96 14.10
C LYS A 347 23.67 6.93 15.04
N SER A 348 23.27 6.96 16.31
CA SER A 348 23.76 6.01 17.32
C SER A 348 23.35 4.58 16.97
N GLU A 349 22.13 4.37 16.48
CA GLU A 349 21.67 3.05 16.05
C GLU A 349 22.50 2.50 14.89
N CYS A 350 22.72 3.27 13.81
CA CYS A 350 23.58 2.84 12.69
C CYS A 350 24.98 2.44 13.18
N PHE A 351 25.58 3.25 14.06
CA PHE A 351 26.90 2.99 14.59
C PHE A 351 26.97 1.68 15.39
N LEU A 352 25.98 1.42 16.25
CA LEU A 352 25.90 0.16 17.01
C LEU A 352 25.70 -1.05 16.09
N LEU A 353 24.87 -0.93 15.05
CA LEU A 353 24.66 -2.01 14.09
C LEU A 353 25.93 -2.32 13.28
N GLU A 354 26.67 -1.30 12.86
CA GLU A 354 27.97 -1.47 12.20
C GLU A 354 28.99 -2.20 13.09
N LEU A 355 29.05 -1.86 14.37
CA LEU A 355 29.91 -2.55 15.33
C LEU A 355 29.45 -3.99 15.59
N ALA A 356 28.15 -4.24 15.67
CA ALA A 356 27.58 -5.57 15.86
C ALA A 356 27.87 -6.47 14.65
N GLU A 357 27.75 -5.94 13.43
CA GLU A 357 28.10 -6.64 12.18
C GLU A 357 29.59 -6.98 12.11
N SER A 358 30.47 -6.09 12.60
CA SER A 358 31.90 -6.37 12.70
C SER A 358 32.25 -7.45 13.73
N GLY A 359 31.27 -7.87 14.55
CA GLY A 359 31.44 -8.83 15.63
C GLY A 359 32.03 -8.24 16.91
N ALA A 360 32.32 -6.93 16.96
CA ALA A 360 32.98 -6.27 18.10
C ALA A 360 32.08 -6.13 19.33
N ILE A 361 30.77 -6.08 19.12
CA ILE A 361 29.76 -6.01 20.16
C ILE A 361 28.64 -7.02 19.90
N SER A 362 28.01 -7.48 20.97
CA SER A 362 26.73 -8.17 20.94
C SER A 362 25.65 -7.13 21.24
N TYR A 363 24.88 -6.79 20.21
CA TYR A 363 23.78 -5.83 20.25
C TYR A 363 22.71 -6.25 19.24
N LYS A 364 21.44 -6.16 19.62
CA LYS A 364 20.29 -6.27 18.71
C LYS A 364 19.50 -4.97 18.73
N PRO A 365 18.78 -4.63 17.64
CA PRO A 365 17.96 -3.42 17.59
C PRO A 365 16.98 -3.33 18.77
N GLY A 366 17.06 -2.22 19.51
CA GLY A 366 16.21 -1.95 20.65
C GLY A 366 16.70 -2.50 22.00
N ASP A 367 17.84 -3.20 22.03
CA ASP A 367 18.45 -3.62 23.30
C ASP A 367 18.77 -2.39 24.17
N CYS A 368 18.65 -2.58 25.49
CA CYS A 368 18.95 -1.55 26.48
C CYS A 368 20.39 -1.62 27.00
N ASP A 369 21.19 -2.55 26.51
CA ASP A 369 22.57 -2.73 26.93
C ASP A 369 23.44 -3.29 25.81
N ILE A 370 24.76 -3.12 25.92
CA ILE A 370 25.74 -3.53 24.90
C ILE A 370 26.80 -4.40 25.57
N THR A 371 27.01 -5.61 25.04
CA THR A 371 28.08 -6.50 25.53
C THR A 371 29.26 -6.48 24.58
N LEU A 372 30.47 -6.18 25.08
CA LEU A 372 31.68 -6.24 24.27
C LEU A 372 32.12 -7.71 24.11
N THR A 373 32.34 -8.14 22.87
CA THR A 373 32.80 -9.51 22.57
C THR A 373 34.33 -9.64 22.67
N GLY A 374 35.03 -8.50 22.57
CA GLY A 374 36.48 -8.41 22.69
C GLY A 374 37.26 -8.65 21.38
N CYS A 375 36.61 -9.07 20.28
CA CYS A 375 37.24 -9.27 18.98
C CYS A 375 36.27 -8.90 17.83
N PRO A 376 36.62 -7.91 16.98
CA PRO A 376 37.83 -7.08 16.99
C PRO A 376 37.87 -6.09 18.17
N VAL A 377 39.08 -5.69 18.57
CA VAL A 377 39.27 -4.69 19.65
C VAL A 377 38.84 -3.32 19.14
N LEU A 378 37.94 -2.67 19.89
CA LEU A 378 37.45 -1.33 19.57
C LEU A 378 38.54 -0.27 19.77
N ASN A 379 38.55 0.72 18.88
CA ASN A 379 39.42 1.89 18.97
C ASN A 379 39.03 2.75 20.20
N ALA A 380 39.95 3.56 20.73
CA ALA A 380 39.65 4.45 21.87
C ALA A 380 38.45 5.38 21.61
N GLU A 381 38.32 5.89 20.38
CA GLU A 381 37.18 6.74 19.98
C GLU A 381 35.85 5.97 19.91
N GLN A 382 35.89 4.74 19.40
CA GLN A 382 34.70 3.88 19.30
C GLN A 382 34.22 3.48 20.70
N LEU A 383 35.15 3.08 21.57
CA LEU A 383 34.84 2.73 22.95
C LEU A 383 34.26 3.92 23.72
N LYS A 384 34.82 5.12 23.53
CA LYS A 384 34.25 6.35 24.08
C LYS A 384 32.82 6.58 23.59
N SER A 385 32.59 6.46 22.28
CA SER A 385 31.26 6.65 21.69
C SER A 385 30.23 5.64 22.20
N VAL A 386 30.62 4.37 22.36
CA VAL A 386 29.76 3.33 22.96
C VAL A 386 29.41 3.68 24.41
N ASN A 387 30.41 4.09 25.21
CA ASN A 387 30.18 4.52 26.59
C ASN A 387 29.27 5.75 26.68
N ASP A 388 29.47 6.74 25.80
CA ASP A 388 28.64 7.96 25.74
C ASP A 388 27.18 7.59 25.39
N ILE A 389 26.96 6.64 24.48
CA ILE A 389 25.61 6.13 24.16
C ILE A 389 24.97 5.41 25.35
N GLN A 390 25.71 4.55 26.05
CA GLN A 390 25.18 3.84 27.22
C GLN A 390 24.86 4.81 28.38
N GLN A 391 25.75 5.76 28.67
CA GLN A 391 25.58 6.67 29.80
C GLN A 391 24.58 7.81 29.53
N GLY A 392 24.46 8.24 28.28
CA GLY A 392 23.51 9.27 27.85
C GLY A 392 22.18 8.67 27.43
N LEU A 393 22.12 8.14 26.20
CA LEU A 393 20.88 7.70 25.57
C LEU A 393 20.20 6.54 26.31
N PHE A 394 20.93 5.49 26.67
CA PHE A 394 20.29 4.32 27.30
C PHE A 394 19.83 4.62 28.72
N LYS A 395 20.57 5.45 29.46
CA LYS A 395 20.14 5.88 30.79
C LYS A 395 18.88 6.75 30.76
N GLU A 396 18.75 7.63 29.76
CA GLU A 396 17.62 8.55 29.65
C GLU A 396 16.39 7.90 28.98
N TYR A 397 16.60 7.14 27.91
CA TYR A 397 15.55 6.63 27.03
C TYR A 397 15.43 5.10 27.00
N ALA A 398 16.25 4.37 27.75
CA ALA A 398 16.36 2.90 27.77
C ALA A 398 16.82 2.24 26.46
N SER A 399 16.87 2.96 25.33
CA SER A 399 17.36 2.47 24.03
C SER A 399 17.64 3.65 23.09
N THR A 400 18.07 3.39 21.85
CA THR A 400 18.14 4.42 20.79
C THR A 400 16.78 4.90 20.29
N ASN A 401 15.70 4.19 20.66
CA ASN A 401 14.31 4.38 20.26
C ASN A 401 13.98 4.20 18.76
N VAL A 402 14.92 3.75 17.91
CA VAL A 402 14.64 3.46 16.49
C VAL A 402 13.64 2.30 16.36
N HIS A 403 13.91 1.16 17.00
CA HIS A 403 12.98 0.02 16.98
C HIS A 403 11.65 0.37 17.67
N LYS A 404 11.69 1.14 18.77
CA LYS A 404 10.50 1.63 19.46
C LYS A 404 9.61 2.49 18.55
N ALA A 405 10.21 3.35 17.72
CA ALA A 405 9.48 4.15 16.74
C ALA A 405 8.71 3.30 15.73
N LEU A 406 9.31 2.19 15.28
CA LEU A 406 8.62 1.24 14.38
C LEU A 406 7.41 0.60 15.09
N CYS A 407 7.60 0.13 16.33
CA CYS A 407 6.53 -0.47 17.12
C CYS A 407 5.39 0.52 17.40
N GLU A 408 5.70 1.76 17.77
CA GLU A 408 4.69 2.81 18.02
C GLU A 408 3.97 3.20 16.73
N ALA A 409 4.67 3.31 15.60
CA ALA A 409 4.06 3.62 14.31
C ALA A 409 3.09 2.52 13.84
N VAL A 410 3.40 1.25 14.10
CA VAL A 410 2.45 0.15 13.84
C VAL A 410 1.28 0.18 14.83
N SER A 411 1.54 0.53 16.09
CA SER A 411 0.51 0.59 17.13
C SER A 411 -0.55 1.67 16.88
N LEU A 412 -0.24 2.70 16.09
CA LEU A 412 -1.23 3.70 15.67
C LEU A 412 -2.34 3.11 14.80
N ARG A 413 -2.05 2.05 14.04
CA ARG A 413 -3.04 1.32 13.24
C ARG A 413 -2.63 -0.15 13.13
N PRO A 414 -2.82 -0.94 14.18
CA PRO A 414 -2.30 -2.30 14.23
C PRO A 414 -2.97 -3.17 13.15
N PRO A 415 -2.20 -3.98 12.40
CA PRO A 415 -2.76 -5.04 11.58
C PRO A 415 -3.30 -6.15 12.49
N LEU A 416 -4.22 -6.93 11.95
CA LEU A 416 -4.67 -8.15 12.58
C LEU A 416 -3.70 -9.28 12.24
N TYR A 417 -3.40 -10.16 13.18
CA TYR A 417 -2.51 -11.31 12.94
C TYR A 417 -3.29 -12.60 12.93
N ALA A 418 -2.98 -13.50 12.01
CA ALA A 418 -3.44 -14.88 12.02
C ALA A 418 -2.24 -15.83 12.14
N PHE A 419 -2.38 -16.83 13.01
CA PHE A 419 -1.38 -17.87 13.28
C PHE A 419 -1.95 -19.23 12.84
N PRO A 420 -1.83 -19.55 11.54
CA PRO A 420 -2.29 -20.82 11.01
C PRO A 420 -1.42 -21.98 11.51
N VAL A 421 -2.07 -23.03 12.03
CA VAL A 421 -1.43 -24.23 12.58
C VAL A 421 -2.00 -25.50 11.95
N GLN A 422 -1.21 -26.57 11.97
CA GLN A 422 -1.61 -27.91 11.56
C GLN A 422 -2.34 -28.66 12.68
N ASP A 423 -1.94 -28.44 13.93
CA ASP A 423 -2.57 -29.00 15.12
C ASP A 423 -2.84 -27.91 16.16
N LEU A 424 -4.04 -27.93 16.74
CA LEU A 424 -4.47 -26.97 17.76
C LEU A 424 -4.05 -27.40 19.17
N ASP A 425 -3.80 -28.68 19.39
CA ASP A 425 -3.39 -29.19 20.71
C ASP A 425 -1.93 -28.83 20.99
N ASN A 426 -1.05 -29.16 20.04
CA ASN A 426 0.39 -28.92 20.16
C ASN A 426 0.85 -27.61 19.48
N LEU A 427 -0.08 -26.88 18.85
CA LEU A 427 0.19 -25.64 18.11
C LEU A 427 1.27 -25.80 17.04
N THR A 428 1.33 -26.99 16.42
CA THR A 428 2.35 -27.32 15.42
C THR A 428 2.09 -26.57 14.13
N SER A 429 3.17 -26.12 13.50
CA SER A 429 3.13 -25.35 12.26
C SER A 429 2.86 -26.27 11.08
N ILE A 430 2.38 -25.68 9.99
CA ILE A 430 2.12 -26.41 8.75
C ILE A 430 3.46 -26.78 8.10
N ASP A 431 3.66 -28.05 7.73
CA ASP A 431 4.90 -28.52 7.12
C ASP A 431 5.15 -27.90 5.73
N LYS A 432 6.06 -26.92 5.66
CA LYS A 432 6.48 -26.26 4.41
C LYS A 432 7.66 -26.96 3.73
N PHE A 433 8.58 -27.51 4.51
CA PHE A 433 9.86 -28.00 4.05
C PHE A 433 10.02 -29.49 4.31
N LYS A 434 10.48 -30.23 3.30
CA LYS A 434 10.68 -31.67 3.41
C LYS A 434 11.93 -31.95 4.25
N GLY A 435 11.76 -32.58 5.42
CA GLY A 435 12.87 -33.04 6.28
C GLY A 435 13.18 -32.19 7.52
N GLU A 436 12.43 -31.13 7.78
CA GLU A 436 12.48 -30.39 9.05
C GLU A 436 11.41 -30.90 10.02
N SER A 437 11.69 -30.86 11.33
CA SER A 437 10.65 -31.11 12.33
C SER A 437 9.65 -29.94 12.33
N PRO A 438 8.34 -30.20 12.45
CA PRO A 438 7.33 -29.16 12.49
C PRO A 438 7.62 -28.23 13.69
N GLY A 439 7.90 -26.95 13.41
CA GLY A 439 8.05 -25.94 14.46
C GLY A 439 6.72 -25.64 15.15
N ILE A 440 6.73 -24.91 16.26
CA ILE A 440 5.52 -24.47 16.97
C ILE A 440 5.22 -23.02 16.58
N LEU A 441 3.96 -22.71 16.19
CA LEU A 441 3.50 -21.36 15.81
C LEU A 441 4.48 -20.59 14.89
N ARG A 442 5.13 -21.23 13.93
CA ARG A 442 6.18 -20.62 13.10
C ARG A 442 5.64 -19.54 12.18
N ASP A 443 4.47 -19.77 11.60
CA ASP A 443 3.88 -18.93 10.58
C ASP A 443 2.97 -17.84 11.20
N CYS A 444 2.99 -16.65 10.61
CA CYS A 444 2.13 -15.53 10.99
C CYS A 444 1.77 -14.75 9.73
N VAL A 445 0.49 -14.46 9.55
CA VAL A 445 -0.04 -13.71 8.42
C VAL A 445 -0.61 -12.39 8.93
N SER A 446 -0.15 -11.27 8.38
CA SER A 446 -0.70 -9.94 8.66
C SER A 446 -1.92 -9.70 7.77
N LEU A 447 -3.02 -9.28 8.38
CA LEU A 447 -4.34 -9.12 7.77
C LEU A 447 -4.90 -7.72 8.04
N LEU A 448 -5.79 -7.28 7.15
CA LEU A 448 -6.61 -6.11 7.40
C LEU A 448 -7.64 -6.40 8.52
N PRO A 449 -7.98 -5.42 9.37
CA PRO A 449 -9.06 -5.58 10.32
C PRO A 449 -10.37 -5.96 9.63
N GLY A 450 -11.04 -6.99 10.16
CA GLY A 450 -12.30 -7.53 9.63
C GLY A 450 -12.15 -8.54 8.50
N THR A 451 -10.92 -8.99 8.18
CA THR A 451 -10.72 -10.14 7.29
C THR A 451 -11.48 -11.38 7.78
N THR A 452 -12.20 -12.01 6.86
CA THR A 452 -12.96 -13.24 7.09
C THR A 452 -12.09 -14.49 6.98
N VAL A 453 -12.58 -15.63 7.47
CA VAL A 453 -11.91 -16.93 7.32
C VAL A 453 -11.70 -17.30 5.85
N GLU A 454 -12.65 -16.99 4.97
CA GLU A 454 -12.54 -17.25 3.53
C GLU A 454 -11.43 -16.42 2.85
N GLU A 455 -11.29 -15.16 3.25
CA GLU A 455 -10.24 -14.28 2.74
C GLU A 455 -8.85 -14.66 3.26
N LEU A 456 -8.75 -15.09 4.53
CA LEU A 456 -7.52 -15.69 5.04
C LEU A 456 -7.20 -16.98 4.27
N TYR A 457 -8.18 -17.84 4.03
CA TYR A 457 -7.97 -19.06 3.27
C TYR A 457 -7.42 -18.77 1.87
N THR A 458 -8.03 -17.82 1.17
CA THR A 458 -7.56 -17.33 -0.13
C THR A 458 -6.12 -16.81 -0.03
N THR A 459 -5.81 -16.03 1.00
CA THR A 459 -4.44 -15.57 1.28
C THR A 459 -3.47 -16.72 1.48
N MET A 460 -3.89 -17.79 2.16
CA MET A 460 -3.07 -18.98 2.41
C MET A 460 -2.82 -19.82 1.14
N LEU A 461 -3.65 -19.72 0.10
CA LEU A 461 -3.45 -20.43 -1.16
C LEU A 461 -2.33 -19.81 -2.02
N HIS A 462 -2.14 -18.50 -1.93
CA HIS A 462 -1.26 -17.75 -2.81
C HIS A 462 0.11 -17.42 -2.20
N TYR A 463 1.10 -17.20 -3.05
CA TYR A 463 2.42 -16.72 -2.67
C TYR A 463 2.36 -15.30 -2.07
N PRO A 464 3.28 -14.89 -1.17
CA PRO A 464 4.29 -15.66 -0.44
C PRO A 464 3.84 -16.50 0.75
N THR A 465 2.55 -16.58 1.05
CA THR A 465 2.09 -17.33 2.23
C THR A 465 2.12 -18.84 1.98
N GLN A 466 1.43 -19.31 0.94
CA GLN A 466 1.36 -20.70 0.47
C GLN A 466 1.35 -21.75 1.60
N LEU A 467 0.30 -21.68 2.43
CA LEU A 467 0.05 -22.51 3.61
C LEU A 467 -1.12 -23.48 3.45
N ALA A 468 -1.90 -23.36 2.37
CA ALA A 468 -3.02 -24.24 2.08
C ALA A 468 -2.97 -24.72 0.62
N ALA A 469 -3.67 -25.81 0.34
CA ALA A 469 -3.84 -26.33 -1.02
C ALA A 469 -5.20 -27.01 -1.16
N GLY A 470 -5.81 -26.92 -2.35
CA GLY A 470 -7.08 -27.56 -2.66
C GLY A 470 -8.30 -26.70 -2.31
N ASP A 471 -9.35 -27.33 -1.81
CA ASP A 471 -10.63 -26.70 -1.45
C ASP A 471 -10.82 -26.66 0.06
N PHE A 472 -11.46 -25.59 0.54
CA PHE A 472 -11.80 -25.38 1.94
C PHE A 472 -12.84 -26.39 2.41
N ILE A 473 -12.58 -27.04 3.56
CA ILE A 473 -13.55 -27.93 4.22
C ILE A 473 -14.12 -27.25 5.47
N ARG A 474 -13.26 -26.88 6.42
CA ARG A 474 -13.65 -26.31 7.71
C ARG A 474 -12.49 -25.56 8.36
N ALA A 475 -12.81 -24.64 9.27
CA ALA A 475 -11.83 -23.95 10.10
C ALA A 475 -12.17 -24.14 11.58
N GLU A 476 -11.15 -24.35 12.39
CA GLU A 476 -11.25 -24.43 13.85
C GLU A 476 -10.25 -23.46 14.45
N ALA A 477 -10.63 -22.75 15.50
CA ALA A 477 -9.72 -21.85 16.20
C ALA A 477 -9.62 -22.21 17.68
N THR A 478 -8.53 -21.79 18.28
CA THR A 478 -8.27 -21.92 19.71
C THR A 478 -7.75 -20.60 20.26
N ASN A 479 -8.11 -20.26 21.47
CA ASN A 479 -7.40 -19.23 22.22
C ASN A 479 -6.39 -19.92 23.14
N PRO A 480 -5.07 -19.80 22.90
CA PRO A 480 -4.08 -20.51 23.72
C PRO A 480 -4.11 -20.12 25.21
N LYS A 481 -4.59 -18.91 25.55
CA LYS A 481 -4.65 -18.41 26.93
C LYS A 481 -5.83 -18.98 27.70
N THR A 482 -7.00 -19.04 27.07
CA THR A 482 -8.24 -19.52 27.71
C THR A 482 -8.55 -20.98 27.42
N GLN A 483 -7.82 -21.60 26.49
CA GLN A 483 -8.06 -22.96 25.97
C GLN A 483 -9.46 -23.14 25.35
N GLN A 484 -10.16 -22.04 25.06
CA GLN A 484 -11.47 -22.07 24.42
C GLN A 484 -11.33 -22.39 22.93
N ARG A 485 -12.24 -23.21 22.41
CA ARG A 485 -12.26 -23.63 21.00
C ARG A 485 -13.58 -23.28 20.32
N TRP A 486 -13.47 -23.02 19.03
CA TRP A 486 -14.57 -22.59 18.19
C TRP A 486 -14.44 -23.24 16.82
N ILE A 487 -15.58 -23.62 16.22
CA ILE A 487 -15.65 -23.95 14.80
C ILE A 487 -16.03 -22.67 14.09
N LEU A 488 -15.18 -22.19 13.19
CA LEU A 488 -15.39 -20.93 12.50
C LEU A 488 -16.12 -21.16 11.17
N LYS A 489 -17.06 -20.27 10.85
CA LYS A 489 -17.69 -20.22 9.53
C LYS A 489 -16.83 -19.44 8.54
N LYS A 490 -17.08 -19.61 7.24
CA LYS A 490 -16.33 -18.92 6.17
C LYS A 490 -16.45 -17.40 6.24
N ASP A 491 -17.64 -16.91 6.57
CA ASP A 491 -18.00 -15.50 6.67
C ASP A 491 -17.68 -14.87 8.04
N GLU A 492 -17.18 -15.67 8.98
CA GLU A 492 -16.81 -15.20 10.31
C GLU A 492 -15.51 -14.39 10.24
N ALA A 493 -15.47 -13.27 10.96
CA ALA A 493 -14.31 -12.40 11.01
C ALA A 493 -13.25 -12.96 11.97
N ILE A 494 -11.98 -12.77 11.59
CA ILE A 494 -10.85 -13.06 12.46
C ILE A 494 -10.69 -11.91 13.46
N CYS A 495 -10.41 -12.26 14.71
CA CYS A 495 -10.22 -11.36 15.84
C CYS A 495 -9.12 -11.89 16.78
N GLU A 496 -8.83 -11.15 17.84
CA GLU A 496 -7.76 -11.49 18.78
C GLU A 496 -8.00 -12.82 19.52
N GLU A 497 -9.26 -13.21 19.69
CA GLU A 497 -9.68 -14.43 20.38
C GLU A 497 -9.60 -15.69 19.52
N ASN A 498 -9.73 -15.57 18.20
CA ASN A 498 -9.77 -16.69 17.26
C ASN A 498 -8.59 -16.70 16.26
N ARG A 499 -7.58 -15.84 16.46
CA ARG A 499 -6.41 -15.70 15.58
C ARG A 499 -5.48 -16.91 15.48
N VAL A 500 -5.53 -17.86 16.42
CA VAL A 500 -4.77 -19.12 16.30
C VAL A 500 -5.73 -20.18 15.78
N LEU A 501 -5.52 -20.59 14.53
CA LEU A 501 -6.50 -21.37 13.81
C LEU A 501 -5.90 -22.45 12.93
N LYS A 502 -6.69 -23.49 12.69
CA LYS A 502 -6.41 -24.59 11.80
C LYS A 502 -7.43 -24.58 10.67
N VAL A 503 -6.94 -24.41 9.46
CA VAL A 503 -7.76 -24.51 8.24
C VAL A 503 -7.57 -25.89 7.64
N MET A 504 -8.69 -26.60 7.43
CA MET A 504 -8.69 -27.94 6.87
C MET A 504 -9.13 -27.91 5.41
N THR A 505 -8.33 -28.56 4.58
CA THR A 505 -8.50 -28.63 3.12
C THR A 505 -8.55 -30.08 2.65
N ASN A 506 -9.11 -30.30 1.46
CA ASN A 506 -9.17 -31.63 0.84
C ASN A 506 -7.80 -32.15 0.35
N ARG A 507 -6.83 -31.27 0.16
CA ARG A 507 -5.45 -31.60 -0.23
C ARG A 507 -4.49 -31.03 0.79
N LYS A 508 -3.45 -31.80 1.11
CA LYS A 508 -2.34 -31.29 1.93
C LYS A 508 -1.40 -30.47 1.04
N VAL A 509 -0.78 -29.45 1.62
CA VAL A 509 0.30 -28.71 0.95
C VAL A 509 1.45 -29.68 0.68
N THR A 510 1.96 -29.68 -0.55
CA THR A 510 3.15 -30.44 -0.91
C THR A 510 4.38 -29.67 -0.43
N PRO A 511 5.22 -30.23 0.46
CA PRO A 511 6.41 -29.53 0.95
C PRO A 511 7.41 -29.27 -0.19
N VAL A 512 7.96 -28.06 -0.25
CA VAL A 512 8.97 -27.66 -1.24
C VAL A 512 10.37 -28.03 -0.71
N LYS A 513 11.34 -28.28 -1.61
CA LYS A 513 12.75 -28.48 -1.21
C LYS A 513 13.33 -27.14 -0.74
N ALA A 514 13.98 -27.11 0.43
CA ALA A 514 14.51 -25.90 1.06
C ALA A 514 15.52 -25.09 0.21
N LYS A 515 16.11 -25.67 -0.85
CA LYS A 515 17.04 -24.96 -1.76
C LYS A 515 16.35 -23.99 -2.72
N ASP A 516 15.07 -24.17 -3.01
CA ASP A 516 14.36 -23.37 -4.02
C ASP A 516 13.76 -22.06 -3.44
N SER A 517 13.78 -21.88 -2.12
CA SER A 517 13.16 -20.72 -1.43
C SER A 517 14.07 -19.48 -1.32
N LEU A 518 15.39 -19.62 -1.46
CA LEU A 518 16.31 -18.47 -1.46
C LEU A 518 16.12 -17.56 -2.68
N ALA A 519 15.58 -18.08 -3.79
CA ALA A 519 15.25 -17.32 -4.99
C ALA A 519 13.90 -16.60 -4.91
N LEU A 520 12.99 -17.04 -4.03
CA LEU A 520 11.65 -16.47 -3.86
C LEU A 520 11.62 -15.32 -2.84
N ASN A 521 12.42 -15.39 -1.77
CA ASN A 521 12.53 -14.30 -0.79
C ASN A 521 13.24 -13.03 -1.31
N SER A 522 13.77 -13.07 -2.54
CA SER A 522 14.53 -11.99 -3.20
C SER A 522 13.79 -11.28 -4.34
N SER A 523 12.54 -11.66 -4.62
CA SER A 523 11.71 -11.09 -5.70
C SER A 523 10.55 -10.28 -5.16
#